data_AF-E4Y5X8-F1
#
_entry.id   AF-E4Y5X8-F1
#
_cell.length_a   1.000
_cell.length_b   1.000
_cell.length_c   1.000
_cell.angle_alpha   90.00
_cell.angle_beta   90.00
_cell.angle_gamma   90.00
#
_symmetry.space_group_name_H-M   'P 1'
#
loop_
_entity.id
_entity.type
_entity.pdbx_description
1 polymer ?
#
loop_
_entity_poly.entity_id
_entity_poly.type
_entity_poly.pdbx_seq_one_letter_code
_entity_poly.pdbx_strand_id
1 'polypeptide(L)'
;MSQAVLAGSRVTSLTNYYSRALPYTTTLGKFWYLTLVMRGIMIFTVGTDIYSNDASSFHCSSTQTLCETVCFNQFMPMNLTRFWTWHMVALGISAVAFVTAVNAPSKDLELMRSLEAKYNNNEKNEPPTYEQIKLQKLKSKYSDLNNIAERYKGRKTIVTTPNTKIHRAIFQLTLLGFELVFFVLFLHLLKHQYHYKTTWWTLLSTGKLFQTPASFSCVIDQTSLFNETENDNLKEMDSTDPRYYFWKAQNACSQAESICNVARFTEKTYITYFMLASNALAIVFLILNGIYILGQTSVIGIKRGSSWINQKTQSLKKKRSRSLVITSAQSSGRRSTCSTPASVFAPGVSARSTRGAFAPSL
;
A
#
# COMPACT_ATOMS: atom_id res chain seq x y z
N MET A 1 -23.19 22.87 -16.92
CA MET A 1 -21.87 23.55 -16.78
C MET A 1 -21.35 23.60 -15.34
N SER A 2 -22.17 23.82 -14.31
CA SER A 2 -21.68 24.00 -12.92
C SER A 2 -21.11 22.72 -12.25
N GLN A 3 -21.59 21.52 -12.59
CA GLN A 3 -21.06 20.28 -12.00
C GLN A 3 -19.68 19.88 -12.55
N ALA A 4 -19.39 20.19 -13.81
CA ALA A 4 -18.08 19.93 -14.43
C ALA A 4 -16.97 20.82 -13.85
N VAL A 5 -17.29 22.08 -13.47
CA VAL A 5 -16.35 23.01 -12.86
C VAL A 5 -16.05 22.65 -11.40
N LEU A 6 -17.05 22.18 -10.63
CA LEU A 6 -16.87 21.67 -9.27
C LEU A 6 -16.11 20.33 -9.24
N ALA A 7 -16.32 19.46 -10.23
CA ALA A 7 -15.50 18.28 -10.45
C ALA A 7 -14.06 18.67 -10.83
N GLY A 8 -13.89 19.69 -11.69
CA GLY A 8 -12.60 20.24 -12.10
C GLY A 8 -11.74 20.75 -10.94
N SER A 9 -12.31 21.41 -9.92
CA SER A 9 -11.56 21.90 -8.76
C SER A 9 -11.13 20.78 -7.79
N ARG A 10 -11.95 19.73 -7.64
CA ARG A 10 -11.62 18.55 -6.83
C ARG A 10 -10.61 17.64 -7.53
N VAL A 11 -10.72 17.49 -8.85
CA VAL A 11 -9.77 16.72 -9.69
C VAL A 11 -8.41 17.42 -9.75
N THR A 12 -8.36 18.76 -9.86
CA THR A 12 -7.08 19.52 -9.82
C THR A 12 -6.35 19.38 -8.48
N SER A 13 -7.07 19.21 -7.37
CA SER A 13 -6.45 18.93 -6.08
C SER A 13 -5.80 17.54 -6.06
N LEU A 14 -6.49 16.50 -6.54
CA LEU A 14 -5.93 15.14 -6.63
C LEU A 14 -4.74 15.06 -7.59
N THR A 15 -4.80 15.70 -8.76
CA THR A 15 -3.67 15.73 -9.70
C THR A 15 -2.45 16.42 -9.10
N ASN A 16 -2.62 17.44 -8.25
CA ASN A 16 -1.53 18.06 -7.51
C ASN A 16 -0.86 17.05 -6.54
N TYR A 17 -1.63 16.27 -5.79
CA TYR A 17 -1.07 15.23 -4.92
C TYR A 17 -0.32 14.15 -5.71
N TYR A 18 -0.90 13.68 -6.82
CA TYR A 18 -0.21 12.73 -7.70
C TYR A 18 1.09 13.31 -8.26
N SER A 19 1.09 14.58 -8.69
CA SER A 19 2.30 15.26 -9.17
C SER A 19 3.40 15.32 -8.11
N ARG A 20 3.03 15.42 -6.82
CA ARG A 20 3.96 15.38 -5.68
C ARG A 20 4.44 13.96 -5.35
N ALA A 21 3.71 12.92 -5.74
CA ALA A 21 4.11 11.52 -5.57
C ALA A 21 5.04 11.02 -6.70
N LEU A 22 4.92 11.56 -7.92
CA LEU A 22 5.75 11.20 -9.09
C LEU A 22 7.28 11.26 -8.87
N PRO A 23 7.84 12.19 -8.08
CA PRO A 23 9.27 12.22 -7.79
C PRO A 23 9.74 10.99 -6.99
N TYR A 24 8.84 10.33 -6.26
CA TYR A 24 9.16 9.16 -5.43
C TYR A 24 8.91 7.84 -6.15
N THR A 25 8.27 7.86 -7.32
CA THR A 25 7.93 6.65 -8.08
C THR A 25 9.00 6.24 -9.09
N THR A 26 9.04 4.94 -9.41
CA THR A 26 9.90 4.36 -10.47
C THR A 26 9.34 4.70 -11.85
N THR A 27 10.10 4.44 -12.91
CA THR A 27 9.59 4.55 -14.29
C THR A 27 8.37 3.63 -14.53
N LEU A 28 8.38 2.40 -14.00
CA LEU A 28 7.22 1.49 -14.07
C LEU A 28 6.00 2.04 -13.33
N GLY A 29 6.22 2.64 -12.16
CA GLY A 29 5.14 3.31 -11.42
C GLY A 29 4.57 4.52 -12.15
N LYS A 30 5.36 5.21 -12.99
CA LYS A 30 4.83 6.28 -13.86
C LYS A 30 3.89 5.72 -14.94
N PHE A 31 4.19 4.56 -15.51
CA PHE A 31 3.28 3.91 -16.45
C PHE A 31 1.97 3.48 -15.78
N TRP A 32 2.01 3.03 -14.52
CA TRP A 32 0.79 2.82 -13.74
C TRP A 32 -0.03 4.12 -13.55
N TYR A 33 0.62 5.25 -13.25
CA TYR A 33 -0.12 6.53 -13.18
C TYR A 33 -0.76 6.92 -14.51
N LEU A 34 -0.15 6.56 -15.65
CA LEU A 34 -0.74 6.81 -16.96
C LEU A 34 -2.04 6.01 -17.14
N THR A 35 -2.08 4.73 -16.73
CA THR A 35 -3.32 3.93 -16.80
C THR A 35 -4.42 4.52 -15.91
N LEU A 36 -4.07 5.01 -14.72
CA LEU A 36 -5.00 5.70 -13.82
C LEU A 36 -5.61 6.94 -14.47
N VAL A 37 -4.80 7.77 -15.13
CA VAL A 37 -5.27 8.98 -15.84
C VAL A 37 -6.21 8.61 -16.97
N MET A 38 -5.87 7.61 -17.78
CA MET A 38 -6.71 7.14 -18.88
C MET A 38 -8.07 6.62 -18.40
N ARG A 39 -8.09 5.89 -17.27
CA ARG A 39 -9.34 5.46 -16.62
C ARG A 39 -10.17 6.65 -16.12
N GLY A 40 -9.52 7.63 -15.50
CA GLY A 40 -10.18 8.86 -15.04
C GLY A 40 -10.85 9.61 -16.19
N ILE A 41 -10.13 9.86 -17.28
CA ILE A 41 -10.67 10.52 -18.48
C ILE A 41 -11.90 9.77 -18.97
N MET A 42 -11.80 8.45 -19.14
CA MET A 42 -12.91 7.62 -19.63
C MET A 42 -14.16 7.72 -18.75
N ILE A 43 -14.02 7.74 -17.42
CA ILE A 43 -15.15 7.89 -16.49
C ILE A 43 -15.81 9.27 -16.64
N PHE A 44 -15.00 10.34 -16.69
CA PHE A 44 -15.50 11.71 -16.69
C PHE A 44 -16.03 12.18 -18.04
N THR A 45 -15.55 11.63 -19.15
CA THR A 45 -15.99 12.04 -20.49
C THR A 45 -17.09 11.16 -21.05
N VAL A 46 -16.97 9.84 -20.88
CA VAL A 46 -17.85 8.86 -21.52
C VAL A 46 -18.78 8.21 -20.49
N GLY A 47 -18.27 7.94 -19.29
CA GLY A 47 -18.99 7.21 -18.24
C GLY A 47 -20.23 7.94 -17.69
N THR A 48 -20.21 9.26 -17.59
CA THR A 48 -21.36 10.04 -17.10
C THR A 48 -22.51 10.06 -18.09
N ASP A 49 -22.22 10.12 -19.39
CA ASP A 49 -23.22 10.32 -20.42
C ASP A 49 -23.88 9.00 -20.84
N ILE A 50 -23.12 7.90 -20.79
CA ILE A 50 -23.62 6.57 -21.18
C ILE A 50 -24.39 5.89 -20.06
N TYR A 51 -24.01 6.07 -18.79
CA TYR A 51 -24.61 5.35 -17.67
C TYR A 51 -25.59 6.21 -16.83
N SER A 52 -25.87 7.46 -17.22
CA SER A 52 -26.79 8.35 -16.49
C SER A 52 -28.26 8.03 -16.74
N ASN A 53 -28.60 7.59 -17.95
CA ASN A 53 -29.98 7.30 -18.39
C ASN A 53 -30.30 5.80 -18.42
N ASP A 54 -29.48 4.97 -17.77
CA ASP A 54 -29.61 3.52 -17.79
C ASP A 54 -30.94 3.04 -17.20
N ALA A 55 -31.39 3.64 -16.10
CA ALA A 55 -32.67 3.27 -15.48
C ALA A 55 -33.87 3.62 -16.37
N SER A 56 -33.82 4.76 -17.06
CA SER A 56 -34.93 5.23 -17.91
C SER A 56 -35.00 4.55 -19.29
N SER A 57 -33.89 3.96 -19.75
CA SER A 57 -33.80 3.32 -21.07
C SER A 57 -33.89 1.80 -21.00
N PHE A 58 -34.14 1.26 -19.80
CA PHE A 58 -34.32 -0.15 -19.55
C PHE A 58 -35.81 -0.50 -19.68
N HIS A 59 -36.16 -1.25 -20.73
CA HIS A 59 -37.55 -1.60 -21.03
C HIS A 59 -37.75 -3.11 -20.95
N CYS A 60 -38.78 -3.54 -20.23
CA CYS A 60 -39.14 -4.95 -20.11
C CYS A 60 -40.47 -5.24 -20.83
N SER A 61 -40.69 -6.48 -21.27
CA SER A 61 -41.93 -6.91 -21.93
C SER A 61 -43.17 -7.00 -21.00
N SER A 62 -43.22 -6.21 -19.92
CA SER A 62 -44.29 -6.20 -18.92
C SER A 62 -45.11 -4.91 -19.00
N THR A 63 -46.40 -4.98 -18.69
CA THR A 63 -47.29 -3.81 -18.61
C THR A 63 -47.14 -3.03 -17.30
N GLN A 64 -46.39 -3.57 -16.33
CA GLN A 64 -46.23 -3.02 -14.99
C GLN A 64 -44.92 -2.23 -14.86
N THR A 65 -45.03 -0.94 -14.54
CA THR A 65 -43.89 -0.01 -14.40
C THR A 65 -42.95 -0.35 -13.23
N LEU A 66 -43.49 -0.93 -12.15
CA LEU A 66 -42.67 -1.33 -10.99
C LEU A 66 -41.77 -2.53 -11.31
N CYS A 67 -42.17 -3.36 -12.27
CA CYS A 67 -41.42 -4.54 -12.70
C CYS A 67 -40.06 -4.17 -13.31
N GLU A 68 -40.03 -3.13 -14.16
CA GLU A 68 -38.80 -2.63 -14.78
C GLU A 68 -37.79 -2.18 -13.73
N THR A 69 -38.25 -1.52 -12.65
CA THR A 69 -37.37 -1.05 -11.57
C THR A 69 -36.74 -2.20 -10.79
N VAL A 70 -37.52 -3.26 -10.50
CA VAL A 70 -37.04 -4.45 -9.78
C VAL A 70 -36.01 -5.20 -10.64
N CYS A 71 -36.33 -5.45 -11.90
CA CYS A 71 -35.44 -6.14 -12.83
C CYS A 71 -34.17 -5.33 -13.14
N PHE A 72 -34.27 -4.00 -13.19
CA PHE A 72 -33.10 -3.13 -13.33
C PHE A 72 -32.15 -3.24 -12.13
N ASN A 73 -32.68 -3.25 -10.90
CA ASN A 73 -31.89 -3.42 -9.69
C ASN A 73 -31.24 -4.81 -9.62
N GLN A 74 -31.91 -5.85 -10.14
CA GLN A 74 -31.34 -7.19 -10.26
C GLN A 74 -30.26 -7.26 -11.35
N PHE A 75 -30.44 -6.59 -12.48
CA PHE A 75 -29.44 -6.52 -13.54
C PHE A 75 -28.18 -5.77 -13.07
N MET A 76 -28.35 -4.59 -12.48
CA MET A 76 -27.26 -3.71 -12.08
C MET A 76 -27.42 -3.26 -10.62
N PRO A 77 -27.04 -4.10 -9.63
CA PRO A 77 -27.17 -3.76 -8.21
C PRO A 77 -26.33 -2.55 -7.82
N MET A 78 -25.24 -2.28 -8.56
CA MET A 78 -24.43 -1.08 -8.44
C MET A 78 -24.12 -0.53 -9.83
N ASN A 79 -24.39 0.77 -10.04
CA ASN A 79 -24.02 1.43 -11.29
C ASN A 79 -22.51 1.39 -11.50
N LEU A 80 -22.07 0.90 -12.66
CA LEU A 80 -20.68 0.65 -12.97
C LEU A 80 -19.81 1.92 -12.96
N THR A 81 -20.36 3.06 -13.40
CA THR A 81 -19.68 4.37 -13.31
C THR A 81 -19.44 4.78 -11.85
N ARG A 82 -20.39 4.49 -10.95
CA ARG A 82 -20.21 4.75 -9.50
C ARG A 82 -19.15 3.83 -8.91
N PHE A 83 -19.16 2.56 -9.30
CA PHE A 83 -18.15 1.59 -8.88
C PHE A 83 -16.73 2.03 -9.27
N TRP A 84 -16.50 2.44 -10.52
CA TRP A 84 -15.19 2.93 -10.95
C TRP A 84 -14.79 4.24 -10.26
N THR A 85 -15.76 5.10 -9.96
CA THR A 85 -15.50 6.33 -9.18
C THR A 85 -15.01 5.99 -7.79
N TRP A 86 -15.63 5.03 -7.09
CA TRP A 86 -15.17 4.55 -5.79
C TRP A 86 -13.76 3.96 -5.84
N HIS A 87 -13.45 3.22 -6.91
CA HIS A 87 -12.11 2.71 -7.15
C HIS A 87 -11.09 3.86 -7.24
N MET A 88 -11.36 4.88 -8.06
CA MET A 88 -10.47 6.05 -8.20
C MET A 88 -10.29 6.82 -6.88
N VAL A 89 -11.35 6.94 -6.08
CA VAL A 89 -11.30 7.59 -4.77
C VAL A 89 -10.41 6.81 -3.80
N ALA A 90 -10.53 5.48 -3.74
CA ALA A 90 -9.69 4.64 -2.88
C ALA A 90 -8.19 4.77 -3.24
N LEU A 91 -7.86 4.76 -4.53
CA LEU A 91 -6.50 5.01 -5.02
C LEU A 91 -6.03 6.44 -4.74
N GLY A 92 -6.93 7.42 -4.78
CA GLY A 92 -6.67 8.81 -4.41
C GLY A 92 -6.32 9.00 -2.93
N ILE A 93 -7.10 8.39 -2.05
CA ILE A 93 -6.88 8.46 -0.59
C ILE A 93 -5.52 7.88 -0.22
N SER A 94 -5.16 6.72 -0.79
CA SER A 94 -3.83 6.13 -0.55
C SER A 94 -2.68 7.03 -1.02
N ALA A 95 -2.84 7.74 -2.15
CA ALA A 95 -1.84 8.68 -2.65
C ALA A 95 -1.67 9.91 -1.73
N VAL A 96 -2.78 10.46 -1.21
CA VAL A 96 -2.74 11.55 -0.23
C VAL A 96 -2.04 11.11 1.06
N ALA A 97 -2.36 9.92 1.57
CA ALA A 97 -1.71 9.34 2.74
C ALA A 97 -0.19 9.16 2.52
N PHE A 98 0.22 8.70 1.34
CA PHE A 98 1.64 8.56 1.01
C PHE A 98 2.38 9.90 0.93
N VAL A 99 1.83 10.89 0.22
CA VAL A 99 2.45 12.21 0.06
C VAL A 99 2.57 12.94 1.40
N THR A 100 1.58 12.80 2.28
CA THR A 100 1.64 13.39 3.63
C THR A 100 2.72 12.71 4.48
N ALA A 101 2.80 11.38 4.47
CA ALA A 101 3.81 10.63 5.21
C ALA A 101 5.25 10.95 4.76
N VAL A 102 5.48 11.09 3.46
CA VAL A 102 6.84 11.32 2.90
C VAL A 102 7.28 12.79 2.98
N ASN A 103 6.34 13.75 3.04
CA ASN A 103 6.67 15.17 3.24
C ASN A 103 6.83 15.57 4.71
N ALA A 104 6.38 14.75 5.67
CA ALA A 104 6.61 14.99 7.09
C ALA A 104 8.10 15.20 7.44
N PRO A 105 9.05 14.33 7.02
CA PRO A 105 10.46 14.51 7.37
C PRO A 105 11.11 15.74 6.73
N SER A 106 10.74 16.12 5.51
CA SER A 106 11.32 17.32 4.88
C SER A 106 10.89 18.59 5.60
N LYS A 107 9.62 18.69 6.01
CA LYS A 107 9.11 19.80 6.82
C LYS A 107 9.75 19.86 8.21
N ASP A 108 9.92 18.71 8.85
CA ASP A 108 10.57 18.64 10.16
C ASP A 108 12.03 19.12 10.09
N LEU A 109 12.76 18.75 9.04
CA LEU A 109 14.15 19.20 8.82
C LEU A 109 14.26 20.69 8.46
N GLU A 110 13.34 21.21 7.65
CA GLU A 110 13.27 22.64 7.34
C GLU A 110 12.97 23.46 8.60
N LEU A 111 12.02 22.99 9.41
CA LEU A 111 11.71 23.59 10.71
C LEU A 111 12.93 23.55 11.64
N MET A 112 13.63 22.42 11.74
CA MET A 112 14.85 22.29 12.54
C MET A 112 15.91 23.31 12.13
N ARG A 113 16.20 23.44 10.84
CA ARG A 113 17.17 24.43 10.31
C ARG A 113 16.75 25.86 10.60
N SER A 114 15.47 26.18 10.49
CA SER A 114 14.95 27.52 10.79
C SER A 114 15.10 27.89 12.28
N LEU A 115 14.93 26.91 13.18
CA LEU A 115 15.10 27.09 14.61
C LEU A 115 16.59 27.24 14.98
N GLU A 116 17.48 26.44 14.38
CA GLU A 116 18.94 26.56 14.56
C GLU A 116 19.46 27.92 14.06
N ALA A 117 18.98 28.40 12.91
CA ALA A 117 19.35 29.71 12.39
C ALA A 117 18.88 30.85 13.29
N LYS A 118 17.68 30.76 13.87
CA LYS A 118 17.18 31.74 14.86
C LYS A 118 18.02 31.72 16.14
N TYR A 119 18.38 30.53 16.63
CA TYR A 119 19.24 30.38 17.81
C TYR A 119 20.62 31.03 17.58
N ASN A 120 21.25 30.76 16.43
CA ASN A 120 22.56 31.32 16.10
C ASN A 120 22.54 32.84 15.87
N ASN A 121 21.46 33.39 15.31
CA ASN A 121 21.34 34.83 15.04
C ASN A 121 20.94 35.65 16.30
N ASN A 122 20.25 35.06 17.26
CA ASN A 122 19.74 35.74 18.47
C ASN A 122 20.64 35.52 19.70
N GLU A 123 21.96 35.56 19.54
CA GLU A 123 22.93 35.32 20.63
C GLU A 123 22.71 36.23 21.88
N LYS A 124 21.93 37.32 21.76
CA LYS A 124 21.59 38.26 22.85
C LYS A 124 20.20 38.11 23.47
N ASN A 125 19.28 37.35 22.86
CA ASN A 125 17.92 37.15 23.39
C ASN A 125 17.64 35.64 23.50
N GLU A 126 17.52 35.14 24.73
CA GLU A 126 17.24 33.73 24.98
C GLU A 126 15.89 33.34 24.33
N PRO A 127 15.86 32.35 23.40
CA PRO A 127 14.64 31.99 22.70
C PRO A 127 13.64 31.39 23.69
N PRO A 128 12.33 31.58 23.46
CA PRO A 128 11.30 31.11 24.38
C PRO A 128 11.41 29.59 24.63
N THR A 129 11.16 29.16 25.86
CA THR A 129 11.34 27.78 26.35
C THR A 129 10.69 26.72 25.43
N TYR A 130 9.58 27.04 24.76
CA TYR A 130 8.92 26.12 23.84
C TYR A 130 9.74 25.80 22.58
N GLU A 131 10.49 26.77 22.02
CA GLU A 131 11.28 26.58 20.80
C GLU A 131 12.48 25.69 21.08
N GLN A 132 13.12 25.89 22.23
CA GLN A 132 14.22 25.06 22.70
C GLN A 132 13.78 23.60 22.89
N ILE A 133 12.65 23.39 23.58
CA ILE A 133 12.06 22.04 23.77
C ILE A 133 11.74 21.40 22.40
N LYS A 134 11.19 22.18 21.46
CA LYS A 134 10.82 21.68 20.13
C LYS A 134 12.06 21.31 19.31
N LEU A 135 13.09 22.14 19.33
CA LEU A 135 14.37 21.89 18.67
C LEU A 135 15.05 20.64 19.26
N GLN A 136 15.07 20.51 20.59
CA GLN A 136 15.62 19.33 21.26
C GLN A 136 14.88 18.05 20.88
N LYS A 137 13.53 18.09 20.82
CA LYS A 137 12.71 16.95 20.34
C LYS A 137 13.02 16.58 18.89
N LEU A 138 13.17 17.56 17.99
CA LEU A 138 13.53 17.31 16.59
C LEU A 138 14.92 16.71 16.45
N LYS A 139 15.92 17.25 17.16
CA LYS A 139 17.30 16.77 17.16
C LYS A 139 17.41 15.34 17.70
N SER A 140 16.63 15.02 18.74
CA SER A 140 16.51 13.64 19.25
C SER A 140 15.86 12.70 18.23
N LYS A 141 14.77 13.14 17.57
CA LYS A 141 14.05 12.35 16.56
C LYS A 141 14.91 12.06 15.30
N TYR A 142 15.81 12.96 14.94
CA TYR A 142 16.69 12.86 13.77
C TYR A 142 18.19 12.79 14.13
N SER A 143 18.53 12.13 15.24
CA SER A 143 19.90 12.10 15.79
C SER A 143 20.94 11.50 14.84
N ASP A 144 20.54 10.57 13.96
CA ASP A 144 21.42 9.89 13.02
C ASP A 144 21.29 10.46 11.60
N LEU A 145 21.90 11.63 11.38
CA LEU A 145 21.90 12.30 10.08
C LEU A 145 22.59 11.49 8.98
N ASN A 146 23.47 10.54 9.33
CA ASN A 146 24.15 9.69 8.34
C ASN A 146 23.18 8.76 7.60
N ASN A 147 22.00 8.50 8.17
CA ASN A 147 20.95 7.71 7.55
C ASN A 147 20.01 8.53 6.65
N ILE A 148 20.18 9.85 6.62
CA ILE A 148 19.38 10.77 5.84
C ILE A 148 20.10 11.06 4.52
N ALA A 149 19.56 10.55 3.42
CA ALA A 149 20.10 10.83 2.09
C ALA A 149 19.25 11.89 1.40
N GLU A 150 19.86 13.03 1.05
CA GLU A 150 19.20 14.04 0.22
C GLU A 150 19.50 13.78 -1.26
N ARG A 151 18.46 13.75 -2.10
CA ARG A 151 18.59 13.68 -3.56
C ARG A 151 17.92 14.87 -4.22
N TYR A 152 18.58 15.46 -5.19
CA TYR A 152 18.00 16.47 -6.05
C TYR A 152 17.24 15.79 -7.18
N LYS A 153 15.96 16.12 -7.36
CA LYS A 153 15.17 15.68 -8.52
C LYS A 153 14.53 16.92 -9.15
N GLY A 154 15.19 17.46 -10.17
CA GLY A 154 14.85 18.77 -10.73
C GLY A 154 15.14 19.89 -9.72
N ARG A 155 14.15 20.74 -9.45
CA ARG A 155 14.26 21.92 -8.58
C ARG A 155 13.93 21.67 -7.09
N LYS A 156 13.64 20.43 -6.69
CA LYS A 156 13.23 20.07 -5.31
C LYS A 156 14.19 19.06 -4.67
N THR A 157 14.44 19.24 -3.38
CA THR A 157 15.21 18.31 -2.55
C THR A 157 14.30 17.21 -2.01
N ILE A 158 14.67 15.96 -2.26
CA ILE A 158 13.96 14.79 -1.77
C ILE A 158 14.78 14.17 -0.67
N VAL A 159 14.28 14.27 0.55
CA VAL A 159 14.85 13.62 1.72
C VAL A 159 14.43 12.15 1.73
N THR A 160 15.39 11.24 1.70
CA THR A 160 15.17 9.80 1.77
C THR A 160 15.70 9.29 3.11
N THR A 161 14.78 8.87 3.99
CA THR A 161 15.10 8.21 5.27
C THR A 161 14.76 6.71 5.20
N PRO A 162 15.26 5.86 6.12
CA PRO A 162 14.85 4.46 6.21
C PRO A 162 13.32 4.29 6.28
N ASN A 163 12.64 5.16 7.03
CA ASN A 163 11.18 5.17 7.16
C ASN A 163 10.49 5.49 5.82
N THR A 164 11.03 6.40 5.01
CA THR A 164 10.45 6.69 3.67
C THR A 164 10.49 5.48 2.73
N LYS A 165 11.47 4.58 2.86
CA LYS A 165 11.50 3.33 2.08
C LYS A 165 10.36 2.40 2.50
N ILE A 166 10.09 2.30 3.81
CA ILE A 166 8.98 1.53 4.36
C ILE A 166 7.65 2.13 3.88
N HIS A 167 7.44 3.45 4.00
CA HIS A 167 6.23 4.11 3.50
C HIS A 167 6.00 3.86 2.01
N ARG A 168 7.05 3.84 1.19
CA ARG A 168 6.96 3.51 -0.23
C ARG A 168 6.56 2.06 -0.48
N ALA A 169 7.11 1.11 0.29
CA ALA A 169 6.74 -0.30 0.18
C ALA A 169 5.28 -0.55 0.62
N ILE A 170 4.87 0.06 1.74
CA ILE A 170 3.48 0.02 2.22
C ILE A 170 2.54 0.59 1.16
N PHE A 171 2.85 1.78 0.62
CA PHE A 171 2.02 2.40 -0.42
C PHE A 171 1.89 1.51 -1.66
N GLN A 172 2.97 0.89 -2.11
CA GLN A 172 2.94 -0.05 -3.24
C GLN A 172 2.04 -1.27 -2.96
N LEU A 173 2.12 -1.84 -1.75
CA LEU A 173 1.27 -2.96 -1.34
C LEU A 173 -0.20 -2.53 -1.22
N THR A 174 -0.47 -1.35 -0.67
CA THR A 174 -1.83 -0.79 -0.56
C THR A 174 -2.45 -0.59 -1.95
N LEU A 175 -1.70 -0.03 -2.91
CA LEU A 175 -2.18 0.13 -4.29
C LEU A 175 -2.50 -1.22 -4.95
N LEU A 176 -1.60 -2.20 -4.83
CA LEU A 176 -1.81 -3.53 -5.39
C LEU A 176 -3.02 -4.21 -4.75
N GLY A 177 -3.17 -4.09 -3.42
CA GLY A 177 -4.31 -4.63 -2.69
C GLY A 177 -5.63 -4.02 -3.16
N PHE A 178 -5.72 -2.70 -3.30
CA PHE A 178 -6.93 -2.05 -3.82
C PHE A 178 -7.24 -2.48 -5.25
N GLU A 179 -6.27 -2.47 -6.16
CA GLU A 179 -6.49 -2.89 -7.55
C GLU A 179 -6.99 -4.35 -7.63
N LEU A 180 -6.42 -5.27 -6.83
CA LEU A 180 -6.88 -6.66 -6.79
C LEU A 180 -8.30 -6.80 -6.24
N VAL A 181 -8.61 -6.13 -5.13
CA VAL A 181 -9.96 -6.16 -4.52
C VAL A 181 -11.00 -5.61 -5.50
N PHE A 182 -10.74 -4.44 -6.09
CA PHE A 182 -11.65 -3.85 -7.06
C PHE A 182 -11.71 -4.69 -8.35
N PHE A 183 -10.64 -5.34 -8.78
CA PHE A 183 -10.69 -6.24 -9.95
C PHE A 183 -11.60 -7.44 -9.69
N VAL A 184 -11.50 -8.08 -8.52
CA VAL A 184 -12.38 -9.20 -8.14
C VAL A 184 -13.83 -8.75 -8.00
N LEU A 185 -14.09 -7.61 -7.33
CA LEU A 185 -15.43 -7.05 -7.22
C LEU A 185 -16.02 -6.70 -8.60
N PHE A 186 -15.19 -6.17 -9.50
CA PHE A 186 -15.63 -5.83 -10.85
C PHE A 186 -16.06 -7.08 -11.62
N LEU A 187 -15.25 -8.15 -11.58
CA LEU A 187 -15.62 -9.42 -12.19
C LEU A 187 -16.93 -9.97 -11.57
N HIS A 188 -17.11 -9.82 -10.26
CA HIS A 188 -18.32 -10.27 -9.58
C HIS A 188 -19.56 -9.52 -10.08
N LEU A 189 -19.46 -8.20 -10.28
CA LEU A 189 -20.52 -7.39 -10.88
C LEU A 189 -20.81 -7.80 -12.33
N LEU A 190 -19.79 -8.03 -13.16
CA LEU A 190 -19.98 -8.48 -14.55
C LEU A 190 -20.67 -9.84 -14.62
N LYS A 191 -20.29 -10.77 -13.73
CA LYS A 191 -20.98 -12.05 -13.61
C LYS A 191 -22.46 -11.85 -13.28
N HIS A 192 -22.76 -10.96 -12.33
CA HIS A 192 -24.14 -10.67 -11.91
C HIS A 192 -24.99 -10.13 -13.08
N GLN A 193 -24.41 -9.31 -13.95
CA GLN A 193 -25.08 -8.76 -15.14
C GLN A 193 -25.42 -9.80 -16.20
N TYR A 194 -24.62 -10.86 -16.34
CA TYR A 194 -24.82 -11.88 -17.37
C TYR A 194 -25.83 -12.95 -16.93
N HIS A 195 -25.60 -13.60 -15.78
CA HIS A 195 -26.56 -14.50 -15.13
C HIS A 195 -26.03 -14.94 -13.77
N TYR A 196 -26.81 -14.84 -12.69
CA TYR A 196 -26.34 -15.25 -11.35
C TYR A 196 -26.09 -16.77 -11.23
N LYS A 197 -26.80 -17.60 -12.01
CA LYS A 197 -26.74 -19.08 -11.96
C LYS A 197 -25.57 -19.71 -12.73
N THR A 198 -24.85 -18.97 -13.58
CA THR A 198 -23.79 -19.57 -14.40
C THR A 198 -22.48 -19.73 -13.63
N THR A 199 -21.80 -20.85 -13.86
CA THR A 199 -20.50 -21.14 -13.26
C THR A 199 -19.43 -20.18 -13.79
N TRP A 200 -18.54 -19.69 -12.93
CA TRP A 200 -17.46 -18.77 -13.31
C TRP A 200 -16.60 -19.28 -14.47
N TRP A 201 -16.30 -20.58 -14.47
CA TRP A 201 -15.46 -21.22 -15.48
C TRP A 201 -16.08 -21.24 -16.88
N THR A 202 -17.40 -21.41 -16.99
CA THR A 202 -18.09 -21.41 -18.30
C THR A 202 -18.18 -20.01 -18.90
N LEU A 203 -18.26 -18.99 -18.04
CA LEU A 203 -18.21 -17.58 -18.40
C LEU A 203 -16.83 -17.14 -18.90
N LEU A 204 -15.75 -17.61 -18.26
CA LEU A 204 -14.39 -17.31 -18.69
C LEU A 204 -14.03 -18.00 -20.01
N SER A 205 -14.41 -19.27 -20.19
CA SER A 205 -14.04 -20.05 -21.38
C SER A 205 -14.74 -19.58 -22.66
N THR A 206 -15.94 -19.02 -22.54
CA THR A 206 -16.72 -18.53 -23.68
C THR A 206 -16.38 -17.08 -24.06
N GLY A 207 -15.61 -16.36 -23.24
CA GLY A 207 -15.31 -14.93 -23.45
C GLY A 207 -16.51 -13.99 -23.29
N LYS A 208 -17.71 -14.52 -23.03
CA LYS A 208 -18.97 -13.77 -22.94
C LYS A 208 -19.09 -12.97 -21.63
N LEU A 209 -18.25 -13.26 -20.62
CA LEU A 209 -18.23 -12.53 -19.34
C LEU A 209 -18.01 -11.02 -19.50
N PHE A 210 -17.24 -10.64 -20.51
CA PHE A 210 -16.83 -9.25 -20.69
C PHE A 210 -17.78 -8.46 -21.60
N GLN A 211 -18.77 -9.13 -22.20
CA GLN A 211 -19.73 -8.53 -23.10
C GLN A 211 -20.99 -8.13 -22.33
N THR A 212 -21.41 -6.87 -22.46
CA THR A 212 -22.71 -6.42 -21.94
C THR A 212 -23.81 -7.09 -22.76
N PRO A 213 -24.73 -7.86 -22.14
CA PRO A 213 -25.77 -8.54 -22.88
C PRO A 213 -26.76 -7.52 -23.47
N ALA A 214 -27.27 -7.78 -24.67
CA ALA A 214 -28.28 -6.93 -25.32
C ALA A 214 -29.65 -7.05 -24.65
N SER A 215 -29.93 -8.20 -24.04
CA SER A 215 -31.13 -8.47 -23.27
C SER A 215 -30.81 -9.22 -21.97
N PHE A 216 -31.62 -8.99 -20.95
CA PHE A 216 -31.53 -9.61 -19.64
C PHE A 216 -32.83 -10.37 -19.36
N SER A 217 -32.74 -11.66 -19.05
CA SER A 217 -33.90 -12.43 -18.54
C SER A 217 -33.99 -12.24 -17.03
N CYS A 218 -35.05 -11.56 -16.61
CA CYS A 218 -35.38 -11.33 -15.22
C CYS A 218 -36.35 -12.43 -14.77
N VAL A 219 -35.81 -13.39 -14.02
CA VAL A 219 -36.61 -14.42 -13.36
C VAL A 219 -36.87 -13.98 -11.93
N ILE A 220 -38.16 -13.76 -11.62
CA ILE A 220 -38.62 -13.46 -10.27
C ILE A 220 -39.22 -14.74 -9.73
N ASP A 221 -38.50 -15.34 -8.78
CA ASP A 221 -38.95 -16.55 -8.13
C ASP A 221 -40.08 -16.22 -7.17
N GLN A 222 -41.31 -16.32 -7.67
CA GLN A 222 -42.52 -16.19 -6.86
C GLN A 222 -42.70 -17.39 -5.92
N THR A 223 -41.98 -18.50 -6.11
CA THR A 223 -42.20 -19.79 -5.43
C THR A 223 -41.25 -20.07 -4.27
N SER A 224 -39.99 -19.60 -4.29
CA SER A 224 -39.01 -19.94 -3.23
C SER A 224 -39.21 -19.24 -1.89
N LEU A 225 -40.22 -18.38 -1.75
CA LEU A 225 -40.65 -17.88 -0.44
C LEU A 225 -41.96 -18.53 0.06
N PHE A 226 -42.60 -19.35 -0.77
CA PHE A 226 -43.78 -20.13 -0.41
C PHE A 226 -43.41 -21.61 -0.45
N ASN A 227 -42.47 -22.03 0.42
CA ASN A 227 -42.58 -23.40 0.89
C ASN A 227 -43.89 -23.47 1.70
N GLU A 228 -44.79 -24.32 1.24
CA GLU A 228 -46.19 -24.54 1.67
C GLU A 228 -46.40 -24.92 3.16
N THR A 229 -45.46 -24.61 4.06
CA THR A 229 -45.58 -24.88 5.50
C THR A 229 -45.70 -23.64 6.39
N GLU A 230 -45.61 -22.42 5.84
CA GLU A 230 -45.77 -21.17 6.62
C GLU A 230 -46.94 -20.30 6.12
N ASN A 231 -48.10 -20.92 5.95
CA ASN A 231 -49.29 -20.24 5.44
C ASN A 231 -49.98 -19.32 6.47
N ASP A 232 -49.53 -19.31 7.74
CA ASP A 232 -50.19 -18.57 8.82
C ASP A 232 -49.43 -17.35 9.36
N ASN A 233 -48.12 -17.16 9.07
CA ASN A 233 -47.34 -16.03 9.63
C ASN A 233 -47.08 -14.88 8.64
N LEU A 234 -47.29 -15.07 7.34
CA LEU A 234 -47.02 -14.03 6.31
C LEU A 234 -48.23 -13.16 5.97
N LYS A 235 -49.44 -13.56 6.40
CA LYS A 235 -50.64 -12.69 6.37
C LYS A 235 -50.61 -11.61 7.47
N GLU A 236 -49.66 -11.69 8.39
CA GLU A 236 -49.54 -10.81 9.57
C GLU A 236 -48.19 -10.11 9.63
N MET A 237 -47.59 -9.81 8.47
CA MET A 237 -46.40 -8.97 8.43
C MET A 237 -46.84 -7.51 8.51
N ASP A 238 -46.74 -6.92 9.71
CA ASP A 238 -47.12 -5.53 9.99
C ASP A 238 -46.37 -4.56 9.05
N SER A 239 -47.08 -3.51 8.63
CA SER A 239 -46.59 -2.38 7.83
C SER A 239 -45.38 -1.64 8.41
N THR A 240 -45.01 -1.96 9.66
CA THR A 240 -43.84 -1.42 10.35
C THR A 240 -42.54 -2.15 10.03
N ASP A 241 -42.56 -3.36 9.47
CA ASP A 241 -41.34 -4.10 9.11
C ASP A 241 -40.81 -3.68 7.72
N PRO A 242 -39.56 -3.19 7.59
CA PRO A 242 -38.95 -2.85 6.31
C PRO A 242 -38.93 -4.01 5.29
N ARG A 243 -38.93 -5.25 5.76
CA ARG A 243 -38.94 -6.45 4.91
C ARG A 243 -40.26 -6.64 4.16
N TYR A 244 -41.37 -6.10 4.68
CA TYR A 244 -42.68 -6.15 4.01
C TYR A 244 -42.67 -5.40 2.67
N TYR A 245 -42.08 -4.20 2.66
CA TYR A 245 -42.00 -3.39 1.43
C TYR A 245 -41.02 -3.98 0.41
N PHE A 246 -39.92 -4.59 0.87
CA PHE A 246 -39.00 -5.31 -0.01
C PHE A 246 -39.69 -6.51 -0.69
N TRP A 247 -40.44 -7.30 0.08
CA TRP A 247 -41.23 -8.41 -0.44
C TRP A 247 -42.29 -7.96 -1.46
N LYS A 248 -43.03 -6.90 -1.13
CA LYS A 248 -44.07 -6.34 -2.02
C LYS A 248 -43.47 -5.77 -3.31
N ALA A 249 -42.28 -5.18 -3.26
CA ALA A 249 -41.55 -4.75 -4.44
C ALA A 249 -41.11 -5.93 -5.30
N GLN A 250 -40.63 -7.02 -4.70
CA GLN A 250 -40.18 -8.19 -5.45
C GLN A 250 -41.33 -8.93 -6.17
N ASN A 251 -42.54 -8.89 -5.60
CA ASN A 251 -43.76 -9.45 -6.21
C ASN A 251 -44.53 -8.46 -7.09
N ALA A 252 -43.91 -7.35 -7.47
CA ALA A 252 -44.55 -6.35 -8.33
C ALA A 252 -44.76 -6.79 -9.78
N CYS A 253 -44.04 -7.84 -10.23
CA CYS A 253 -44.17 -8.41 -11.57
C CYS A 253 -45.20 -9.55 -11.58
N SER A 254 -46.17 -9.50 -12.50
CA SER A 254 -47.16 -10.56 -12.70
C SER A 254 -46.61 -11.78 -13.46
N GLN A 255 -45.52 -11.61 -14.21
CA GLN A 255 -44.87 -12.67 -14.98
C GLN A 255 -43.70 -13.26 -14.19
N ALA A 256 -43.56 -14.59 -14.19
CA ALA A 256 -42.45 -15.30 -13.56
C ALA A 256 -41.10 -15.06 -14.27
N GLU A 257 -41.14 -14.78 -15.57
CA GLU A 257 -39.98 -14.43 -16.39
C GLU A 257 -40.33 -13.24 -17.28
N SER A 258 -39.49 -12.21 -17.29
CA SER A 258 -39.62 -11.06 -18.19
C SER A 258 -38.28 -10.78 -18.89
N ILE A 259 -38.35 -10.56 -20.21
CA ILE A 259 -37.19 -10.20 -21.02
C ILE A 259 -37.09 -8.68 -21.06
N CYS A 260 -35.92 -8.16 -20.70
CA CYS A 260 -35.63 -6.73 -20.65
C CYS A 260 -34.51 -6.35 -21.63
N ASN A 261 -34.67 -5.24 -22.33
CA ASN A 261 -33.71 -4.74 -23.31
C ASN A 261 -32.72 -3.76 -22.66
N VAL A 262 -31.44 -3.93 -22.94
CA VAL A 262 -30.36 -3.10 -22.42
C VAL A 262 -29.94 -2.08 -23.49
N ALA A 263 -30.15 -0.80 -23.22
CA ALA A 263 -29.74 0.26 -24.12
C ALA A 263 -28.20 0.36 -24.25
N ARG A 264 -27.73 0.65 -25.48
CA ARG A 264 -26.32 0.91 -25.82
C ARG A 264 -25.34 -0.18 -25.36
N PHE A 265 -25.75 -1.45 -25.49
CA PHE A 265 -24.96 -2.61 -25.06
C PHE A 265 -23.57 -2.70 -25.73
N THR A 266 -23.45 -2.28 -27.00
CA THR A 266 -22.17 -2.26 -27.73
C THR A 266 -21.19 -1.24 -27.14
N GLU A 267 -21.63 0.00 -26.94
CA GLU A 267 -20.82 1.05 -26.32
C GLU A 267 -20.36 0.62 -24.92
N LYS A 268 -21.30 0.16 -24.08
CA LYS A 268 -21.00 -0.35 -22.73
C LYS A 268 -20.00 -1.50 -22.73
N THR A 269 -20.07 -2.38 -23.73
CA THR A 269 -19.10 -3.48 -23.91
C THR A 269 -17.69 -2.93 -24.16
N TYR A 270 -17.52 -1.98 -25.09
CA TYR A 270 -16.20 -1.41 -25.37
C TYR A 270 -15.59 -0.67 -24.17
N ILE A 271 -16.41 0.05 -23.41
CA ILE A 271 -15.98 0.72 -22.17
C ILE A 271 -15.53 -0.31 -21.14
N THR A 272 -16.31 -1.39 -20.99
CA THR A 272 -16.01 -2.49 -20.07
C THR A 272 -14.69 -3.18 -20.44
N TYR A 273 -14.45 -3.45 -21.73
CA TYR A 273 -13.18 -3.99 -22.22
C TYR A 273 -12.00 -3.07 -21.89
N PHE A 274 -12.14 -1.77 -22.18
CA PHE A 274 -11.11 -0.79 -21.87
C PHE A 274 -10.79 -0.73 -20.37
N MET A 275 -11.82 -0.71 -19.52
CA MET A 275 -11.65 -0.67 -18.07
C MET A 275 -11.03 -1.95 -17.52
N LEU A 276 -11.44 -3.11 -18.03
CA LEU A 276 -10.87 -4.40 -17.64
C LEU A 276 -9.39 -4.51 -18.05
N ALA A 277 -9.08 -4.18 -19.31
CA ALA A 277 -7.73 -4.25 -19.85
C ALA A 277 -6.79 -3.28 -19.13
N SER A 278 -7.25 -2.04 -18.86
CA SER A 278 -6.44 -1.06 -18.13
C SER A 278 -6.24 -1.43 -16.66
N ASN A 279 -7.22 -2.06 -15.99
CA ASN A 279 -7.06 -2.62 -14.63
C ASN A 279 -6.05 -3.78 -14.61
N ALA A 280 -6.17 -4.73 -15.54
CA ALA A 280 -5.25 -5.85 -15.64
C ALA A 280 -3.80 -5.37 -15.89
N LEU A 281 -3.64 -4.42 -16.82
CA LEU A 281 -2.35 -3.81 -17.14
C LEU A 281 -1.79 -2.98 -15.97
N ALA A 282 -2.66 -2.32 -15.19
CA ALA A 282 -2.28 -1.64 -13.96
C ALA A 282 -1.72 -2.62 -12.91
N ILE A 283 -2.41 -3.76 -12.69
CA ILE A 283 -1.96 -4.82 -11.77
C ILE A 283 -0.58 -5.35 -12.22
N VAL A 284 -0.39 -5.62 -13.51
CA VAL A 284 0.90 -6.07 -14.06
C VAL A 284 2.00 -5.05 -13.78
N PHE A 285 1.77 -3.76 -14.03
CA PHE A 285 2.77 -2.73 -13.71
C PHE A 285 3.08 -2.63 -12.22
N LEU A 286 2.09 -2.80 -11.33
CA LEU A 286 2.32 -2.79 -9.89
C LEU A 286 3.12 -4.01 -9.42
N ILE A 287 2.86 -5.19 -9.99
CA ILE A 287 3.62 -6.42 -9.68
C ILE A 287 5.08 -6.26 -10.15
N LEU A 288 5.29 -5.86 -11.40
CA LEU A 288 6.63 -5.64 -11.96
C LEU A 288 7.40 -4.57 -11.18
N ASN A 289 6.73 -3.49 -10.78
CA ASN A 289 7.32 -2.45 -9.94
C ASN A 289 7.69 -2.98 -8.54
N GLY A 290 6.83 -3.82 -7.95
CA GLY A 290 7.11 -4.49 -6.68
C GLY A 290 8.35 -5.39 -6.77
N ILE A 291 8.43 -6.22 -7.80
CA ILE A 291 9.59 -7.08 -8.08
C ILE A 291 10.86 -6.23 -8.26
N TYR A 292 10.79 -5.11 -8.99
CA TYR A 292 11.92 -4.22 -9.18
C TYR A 292 12.44 -3.63 -7.85
N ILE A 293 11.54 -3.19 -6.97
CA ILE A 293 11.91 -2.63 -5.65
C ILE A 293 12.53 -3.72 -4.75
N LEU A 294 11.97 -4.93 -4.75
CA LEU A 294 12.53 -6.08 -4.02
C LEU A 294 13.91 -6.47 -4.57
N GLY A 295 14.05 -6.53 -5.90
CA GLY A 295 15.29 -6.87 -6.59
C GLY A 295 16.44 -5.93 -6.24
N GLN A 296 16.20 -4.62 -6.17
CA GLN A 296 17.24 -3.67 -5.73
C GLN A 296 17.68 -3.89 -4.28
N THR A 297 16.76 -4.29 -3.41
CA THR A 297 17.07 -4.55 -2.00
C THR A 297 17.92 -5.82 -1.86
N SER A 298 17.59 -6.87 -2.62
CA SER A 298 18.34 -8.14 -2.65
C SER A 298 19.76 -7.98 -3.22
N VAL A 299 19.94 -7.20 -4.30
CA VAL A 299 21.26 -6.96 -4.90
C VAL A 299 22.17 -6.14 -3.96
N ILE A 300 21.61 -5.17 -3.23
CA ILE A 300 22.36 -4.40 -2.23
C ILE A 300 22.74 -5.28 -1.04
N GLY A 301 21.86 -6.20 -0.61
CA GLY A 301 22.14 -7.19 0.42
C GLY A 301 23.29 -8.13 0.04
N ILE A 302 23.28 -8.64 -1.19
CA ILE A 302 24.35 -9.51 -1.72
C ILE A 302 25.68 -8.75 -1.85
N LYS A 303 25.68 -7.52 -2.35
CA LYS A 303 26.90 -6.69 -2.44
C LYS A 303 27.48 -6.34 -1.07
N ARG A 304 26.65 -6.04 -0.07
CA ARG A 304 27.08 -5.80 1.32
C ARG A 304 27.61 -7.09 1.98
N GLY A 305 26.96 -8.23 1.75
CA GLY A 305 27.45 -9.53 2.20
C GLY A 305 28.80 -9.88 1.60
N SER A 306 28.96 -9.71 0.29
CA SER A 306 30.24 -9.91 -0.42
C SER A 306 31.34 -8.96 0.07
N SER A 307 31.03 -7.67 0.27
CA SER A 307 31.97 -6.68 0.80
C SER A 307 32.40 -6.99 2.25
N TRP A 308 31.46 -7.37 3.12
CA TRP A 308 31.75 -7.78 4.50
C TRP A 308 32.61 -9.04 4.56
N ILE A 309 32.31 -10.05 3.73
CA ILE A 309 33.12 -11.26 3.60
C ILE A 309 34.54 -10.90 3.13
N ASN A 310 34.68 -10.00 2.15
CA ASN A 310 35.99 -9.60 1.63
C ASN A 310 36.81 -8.83 2.68
N GLN A 311 36.18 -7.93 3.44
CA GLN A 311 36.81 -7.18 4.52
C GLN A 311 37.23 -8.10 5.69
N LYS A 312 36.39 -9.07 6.06
CA LYS A 312 36.69 -10.10 7.07
C LYS A 312 37.84 -11.00 6.61
N THR A 313 37.87 -11.38 5.33
CA THR A 313 38.95 -12.19 4.74
C THR A 313 40.29 -11.46 4.74
N GLN A 314 40.32 -10.15 4.46
CA GLN A 314 41.53 -9.33 4.57
C GLN A 314 42.00 -9.18 6.03
N SER A 315 41.08 -9.04 6.99
CA SER A 315 41.43 -8.97 8.41
C SER A 315 42.06 -10.28 8.91
N LEU A 316 41.57 -11.43 8.46
CA LEU A 316 42.11 -12.75 8.79
C LEU A 316 43.49 -12.99 8.14
N LYS A 317 43.69 -12.57 6.89
CA LYS A 317 45.03 -12.59 6.25
C LYS A 317 46.03 -11.72 7.01
N LYS A 318 45.64 -10.52 7.44
CA LYS A 318 46.51 -9.61 8.23
C LYS A 318 46.87 -10.19 9.60
N LYS A 319 45.93 -10.89 10.25
CA LYS A 319 46.17 -11.58 11.54
C LYS A 319 47.09 -12.80 11.39
N ARG A 320 46.97 -13.55 10.28
CA ARG A 320 47.85 -14.69 9.95
C ARG A 320 49.28 -14.26 9.62
N SER A 321 49.47 -13.15 8.88
CA SER A 321 50.81 -12.59 8.63
C SER A 321 51.48 -12.07 9.91
N ARG A 322 50.74 -11.45 10.83
CA ARG A 322 51.30 -11.04 12.13
C ARG A 322 51.70 -12.21 13.01
N SER A 323 50.95 -13.32 12.97
CA SER A 323 51.31 -14.54 13.69
C SER A 323 52.58 -15.19 13.14
N LEU A 324 52.78 -15.19 11.82
CA LEU A 324 53.99 -15.76 11.18
C LEU A 324 55.27 -14.94 11.46
N VAL A 325 55.16 -13.62 11.62
CA VAL A 325 56.30 -12.75 11.97
C VAL A 325 56.74 -12.93 13.42
N ILE A 326 55.81 -13.25 14.33
CA ILE A 326 56.15 -13.52 15.75
C ILE A 326 56.88 -14.86 15.89
N THR A 327 56.54 -15.88 15.09
CA THR A 327 57.23 -17.18 15.14
C THR A 327 58.64 -17.16 14.52
N SER A 328 58.95 -16.22 13.63
CA SER A 328 60.30 -16.06 13.05
C SER A 328 61.24 -15.18 13.87
N ALA A 329 60.73 -14.41 14.84
CA ALA A 329 61.57 -13.56 15.70
C ALA A 329 62.16 -14.27 16.92
N GLN A 330 61.83 -15.56 17.12
CA GLN A 330 62.21 -16.32 18.32
C GLN A 330 63.27 -17.42 18.06
N SER A 331 63.92 -17.43 16.88
CA SER A 331 64.95 -18.43 16.53
C SER A 331 66.38 -17.91 16.38
N SER A 332 66.67 -16.66 16.77
CA SER A 332 68.03 -16.10 16.73
C SER A 332 68.41 -15.44 18.06
N GLY A 333 68.70 -16.25 19.08
CA GLY A 333 69.15 -15.71 20.37
C GLY A 333 69.62 -16.76 21.38
N ARG A 334 70.86 -17.23 21.20
CA ARG A 334 71.80 -17.75 22.22
C ARG A 334 71.48 -19.04 22.99
N ARG A 335 72.42 -19.99 22.84
CA ARG A 335 72.61 -21.25 23.57
C ARG A 335 73.91 -21.13 24.38
N SER A 336 73.84 -21.31 25.71
CA SER A 336 74.93 -21.68 26.66
C SER A 336 74.41 -21.42 28.08
N THR A 337 74.50 -22.24 29.14
CA THR A 337 75.24 -23.48 29.44
C THR A 337 74.80 -23.97 30.84
N CYS A 338 74.87 -25.30 31.03
CA CYS A 338 75.23 -26.06 32.25
C CYS A 338 74.36 -26.12 33.54
N SER A 339 74.07 -27.39 33.87
CA SER A 339 74.18 -28.11 35.18
C SER A 339 73.25 -27.78 36.35
N THR A 340 72.34 -28.72 36.60
CA THR A 340 71.78 -29.18 37.90
C THR A 340 72.88 -29.84 38.77
N PRO A 341 72.74 -30.09 40.11
CA PRO A 341 71.53 -30.73 40.70
C PRO A 341 71.16 -30.47 42.19
N ALA A 342 69.99 -31.02 42.57
CA ALA A 342 69.60 -31.61 43.87
C ALA A 342 69.53 -30.69 45.10
N SER A 343 68.70 -30.86 46.14
CA SER A 343 67.64 -31.81 46.52
C SER A 343 67.01 -31.27 47.84
N VAL A 344 65.69 -31.46 48.00
CA VAL A 344 64.93 -31.88 49.21
C VAL A 344 65.33 -31.35 50.61
N PHE A 345 64.37 -30.72 51.32
CA PHE A 345 63.83 -31.11 52.66
C PHE A 345 63.07 -29.93 53.32
N ALA A 346 61.81 -30.17 53.71
CA ALA A 346 61.11 -29.46 54.79
C ALA A 346 61.28 -30.30 56.09
N PRO A 347 60.78 -29.95 57.30
CA PRO A 347 60.03 -28.77 57.78
C PRO A 347 60.50 -28.25 59.18
N GLY A 348 59.80 -27.24 59.73
CA GLY A 348 59.44 -27.25 61.16
C GLY A 348 59.92 -26.13 62.11
N VAL A 349 58.91 -25.51 62.75
CA VAL A 349 58.86 -25.00 64.15
C VAL A 349 59.33 -23.56 64.47
N SER A 350 58.31 -22.69 64.60
CA SER A 350 57.99 -21.79 65.73
C SER A 350 59.12 -21.22 66.62
N ALA A 351 59.24 -19.88 66.68
CA ALA A 351 58.79 -19.06 67.84
C ALA A 351 59.19 -17.58 67.72
N ARG A 352 58.19 -16.70 67.86
CA ARG A 352 58.13 -15.52 68.77
C ARG A 352 59.35 -14.57 68.84
N SER A 353 59.15 -13.29 68.47
CA SER A 353 59.05 -12.16 69.42
C SER A 353 59.51 -10.79 68.85
N THR A 354 58.59 -9.82 68.97
CA THR A 354 58.76 -8.40 69.39
C THR A 354 59.34 -7.29 68.48
N ARG A 355 58.51 -6.22 68.44
CA ARG A 355 58.77 -4.77 68.32
C ARG A 355 59.22 -4.27 66.95
N GLY A 356 58.73 -3.16 66.41
CA GLY A 356 57.90 -2.05 66.88
C GLY A 356 58.23 -0.87 65.96
N ALA A 357 57.27 -0.33 65.21
CA ALA A 357 56.68 0.99 65.46
C ALA A 357 57.15 2.07 64.46
N PHE A 358 56.25 3.06 64.31
CA PHE A 358 56.41 4.42 63.77
C PHE A 358 56.14 4.70 62.28
N ALA A 359 54.92 5.21 62.06
CA ALA A 359 54.61 6.33 61.17
C ALA A 359 55.01 7.68 61.83
N PRO A 360 55.15 8.75 61.03
CA PRO A 360 54.27 9.94 61.17
C PRO A 360 53.79 10.44 59.77
N SER A 361 52.51 10.77 59.55
CA SER A 361 51.80 12.05 59.79
C SER A 361 52.34 13.29 59.05
N LEU A 362 51.60 13.73 58.04
CA LEU A 362 50.90 15.03 58.00
C LEU A 362 49.75 14.98 56.99
#